data_AF-A0A0M0LLX2-F1
#
_entry.id   AF-A0A0M0LLX2-F1
#
_cell.length_a   1.000
_cell.length_b   1.000
_cell.length_c   1.000
_cell.angle_alpha   90.00
_cell.angle_beta   90.00
_cell.angle_gamma   90.00
#
_symmetry.space_group_name_H-M   'P 1'
#
loop_
_entity.id
_entity.type
_entity.pdbx_description
1 polymer ?
#
loop_
_entity_poly.entity_id
_entity_poly.type
_entity_poly.pdbx_seq_one_letter_code
_entity_poly.pdbx_strand_id
1 'polypeptide(L)'
;MELIQITAYMDLGRYEKEWSAILEENNNTNPFIEYEFVYNWWRFLGKDEKVEIYAVKENDRMIAFFPFQLEKTWYGYILHFLALGDANYMDIIARKRDLDQVIMFVFDALIKEKKSIVFYLHGLLETIETHSKLSNYLKARNMKERYSRIVTPYIDLKNITYEDYMKPRHKLHGLDRREKRLRALGDVQLQISPATEINQVFKVHQKRWEKKNDTSGFSSIRKQSFFKYLAEQNKGKLSVRLSTLMLQNEMIAFTYGFACRGRYLGYVLGHDSDFDVYGPGRILVKEKIKRNIDDGFHKLDMSIGYEPYKLEWNTGEDYTRKTVFSTNTIRARMFRNFIWLKEMVFSKIRKHYSIVIFRRNKIGKLKYYLRNKGEFNFWKDIWKNRLQPIVYERKQYLIAKLTVSEMKLDSHFEQITAEMALSMKDQRKEILQKIYNGYNGYYATEVNNAFWVNENVIRLDDIEVVENLKKKTIYIRDWENENLDEILSFVQVTYRPKYIVVHANKFDKKSIRTLQSNDFIITERLSYSRILGKKKIKKEVEN
;
A
#
# COMPACT_ATOMS: atom_id res chain seq x y z
N MET A 1 -38.71 -26.28 2.19
CA MET A 1 -37.54 -25.70 1.49
C MET A 1 -37.03 -26.66 0.43
N GLU A 2 -36.74 -26.13 -0.75
CA GLU A 2 -36.08 -26.79 -1.88
C GLU A 2 -34.68 -26.20 -2.05
N LEU A 3 -33.69 -27.05 -2.36
CA LEU A 3 -32.30 -26.64 -2.59
C LEU A 3 -32.00 -26.68 -4.09
N ILE A 4 -31.65 -25.52 -4.65
CA ILE A 4 -31.30 -25.36 -6.06
C ILE A 4 -29.80 -25.10 -6.16
N GLN A 5 -29.11 -25.85 -7.01
CA GLN A 5 -27.68 -25.66 -7.28
C GLN A 5 -27.48 -24.88 -8.58
N ILE A 6 -26.75 -23.78 -8.52
CA ILE A 6 -26.44 -22.91 -9.65
C ILE A 6 -24.94 -23.03 -9.95
N THR A 7 -24.60 -23.53 -11.13
CA THR A 7 -23.21 -23.85 -11.54
C THR A 7 -22.73 -23.07 -12.76
N ALA A 8 -23.56 -22.17 -13.31
CA ALA A 8 -23.18 -21.23 -14.35
C ALA A 8 -23.67 -19.82 -14.02
N TYR A 9 -22.82 -18.82 -14.29
CA TYR A 9 -23.16 -17.41 -14.04
C TYR A 9 -24.40 -16.95 -14.83
N MET A 10 -24.62 -17.50 -16.03
CA MET A 10 -25.82 -17.18 -16.83
C MET A 10 -27.12 -17.60 -16.13
N ASP A 11 -27.10 -18.70 -15.38
CA ASP A 11 -28.27 -19.17 -14.63
C ASP A 11 -28.49 -18.36 -13.36
N LEU A 12 -27.43 -17.86 -12.74
CA LEU A 12 -27.53 -16.86 -11.66
C LEU A 12 -28.27 -15.60 -12.13
N GLY A 13 -28.11 -15.26 -13.42
CA GLY A 13 -28.86 -14.25 -14.17
C GLY A 13 -30.35 -14.16 -13.84
N ARG A 14 -30.98 -15.33 -13.64
CA ARG A 14 -32.43 -15.45 -13.45
C ARG A 14 -32.90 -14.99 -12.07
N TYR A 15 -31.98 -14.83 -11.11
CA TYR A 15 -32.29 -14.57 -9.71
C TYR A 15 -31.81 -13.20 -9.22
N GLU A 16 -31.44 -12.30 -10.14
CA GLU A 16 -30.96 -10.95 -9.82
C GLU A 16 -31.93 -10.18 -8.91
N LYS A 17 -33.23 -10.24 -9.23
CA LYS A 17 -34.25 -9.49 -8.51
C LYS A 17 -34.41 -9.99 -7.09
N GLU A 18 -34.47 -11.31 -6.90
CA GLU A 18 -34.61 -11.95 -5.59
C GLU A 18 -33.38 -11.75 -4.72
N TRP A 19 -32.18 -11.88 -5.31
CA TRP A 19 -30.92 -11.62 -4.64
C TRP A 19 -30.86 -10.18 -4.13
N SER A 20 -31.09 -9.22 -5.01
CA SER A 20 -31.07 -7.80 -4.69
C SER A 20 -32.15 -7.43 -3.67
N ALA A 21 -33.36 -8.00 -3.77
CA ALA A 21 -34.43 -7.76 -2.81
C ALA A 21 -34.05 -8.16 -1.38
N ILE A 22 -33.37 -9.30 -1.19
CA ILE A 22 -32.87 -9.73 0.12
C ILE A 22 -31.86 -8.72 0.69
N LEU A 23 -30.95 -8.23 -0.15
CA LEU A 23 -29.92 -7.27 0.28
C LEU A 23 -30.50 -5.90 0.62
N GLU A 24 -31.49 -5.42 -0.14
CA GLU A 24 -32.20 -4.18 0.17
C GLU A 24 -32.95 -4.29 1.49
N GLU A 25 -33.69 -5.37 1.72
CA GLU A 25 -34.41 -5.61 2.98
C GLU A 25 -33.46 -5.61 4.19
N ASN A 26 -32.26 -6.16 4.01
CA ASN A 26 -31.23 -6.18 5.05
C ASN A 26 -30.46 -4.85 5.21
N ASN A 27 -30.71 -3.85 4.36
CA ASN A 27 -29.90 -2.62 4.24
C ASN A 27 -28.39 -2.94 4.09
N ASN A 28 -28.05 -3.88 3.19
CA ASN A 28 -26.68 -4.34 3.05
C ASN A 28 -25.72 -3.19 2.67
N THR A 29 -24.54 -3.16 3.30
CA THR A 29 -23.47 -2.21 2.95
C THR A 29 -22.20 -2.93 2.51
N ASN A 30 -22.20 -4.26 2.42
CA ASN A 30 -21.05 -5.04 1.96
C ASN A 30 -21.05 -5.11 0.42
N PRO A 31 -20.12 -4.44 -0.27
CA PRO A 31 -20.09 -4.42 -1.74
C PRO A 31 -19.83 -5.80 -2.36
N PHE A 32 -19.18 -6.71 -1.63
CA PHE A 32 -18.74 -7.99 -2.17
C PHE A 32 -19.84 -9.05 -2.29
N ILE A 33 -20.99 -8.83 -1.66
CA ILE A 33 -22.16 -9.73 -1.78
C ILE A 33 -23.27 -9.12 -2.64
N GLU A 34 -23.09 -7.88 -3.14
CA GLU A 34 -23.99 -7.34 -4.15
C GLU A 34 -23.98 -8.23 -5.39
N TYR A 35 -25.15 -8.35 -6.02
CA TYR A 35 -25.33 -9.22 -7.18
C TYR A 35 -24.34 -8.86 -8.29
N GLU A 36 -24.17 -7.56 -8.55
CA GLU A 36 -23.28 -7.04 -9.58
C GLU A 36 -21.81 -7.43 -9.34
N PHE A 37 -21.37 -7.49 -8.07
CA PHE A 37 -20.03 -7.96 -7.75
C PHE A 37 -19.91 -9.46 -8.01
N VAL A 38 -20.81 -10.27 -7.44
CA VAL A 38 -20.74 -11.74 -7.50
C VAL A 38 -20.85 -12.24 -8.94
N TYR A 39 -21.85 -11.76 -9.68
CA TYR A 39 -22.09 -12.15 -11.07
C TYR A 39 -20.88 -11.80 -11.95
N ASN A 40 -20.35 -10.57 -11.83
CA ASN A 40 -19.24 -10.15 -12.69
C ASN A 40 -17.90 -10.75 -12.23
N TRP A 41 -17.68 -10.99 -10.94
CA TRP A 41 -16.53 -11.75 -10.48
C TRP A 41 -16.54 -13.15 -11.09
N TRP A 42 -17.70 -13.83 -11.07
CA TRP A 42 -17.82 -15.15 -11.69
C TRP A 42 -17.58 -15.10 -13.20
N ARG A 43 -18.21 -14.15 -13.89
CA ARG A 43 -18.07 -13.96 -15.34
C ARG A 43 -16.61 -13.73 -15.78
N PHE A 44 -15.85 -12.93 -15.05
CA PHE A 44 -14.47 -12.57 -15.43
C PHE A 44 -13.41 -13.51 -14.85
N LEU A 45 -13.55 -13.87 -13.58
CA LEU A 45 -12.52 -14.54 -12.79
C LEU A 45 -12.89 -15.98 -12.41
N GLY A 46 -14.18 -16.26 -12.22
CA GLY A 46 -14.65 -17.54 -11.67
C GLY A 46 -14.98 -18.65 -12.68
N LYS A 47 -14.86 -18.43 -13.99
CA LYS A 47 -15.27 -19.41 -15.03
C LYS A 47 -14.65 -20.80 -14.84
N ASP A 48 -13.39 -20.86 -14.43
CA ASP A 48 -12.63 -22.11 -14.26
C ASP A 48 -12.54 -22.54 -12.79
N GLU A 49 -13.22 -21.83 -11.90
CA GLU A 49 -13.00 -21.88 -10.45
C GLU A 49 -14.10 -22.66 -9.70
N LYS A 50 -14.78 -23.59 -10.38
CA LYS A 50 -15.80 -24.52 -9.81
C LYS A 50 -16.77 -23.84 -8.83
N VAL A 51 -17.32 -22.71 -9.24
CA VAL A 51 -18.31 -21.97 -8.48
C VAL A 51 -19.61 -22.78 -8.40
N GLU A 52 -20.13 -22.91 -7.19
CA GLU A 52 -21.41 -23.56 -6.90
C GLU A 52 -22.18 -22.67 -5.93
N ILE A 53 -23.19 -21.97 -6.43
CA ILE A 53 -24.08 -21.17 -5.60
C ILE A 53 -25.30 -22.01 -5.25
N TYR A 54 -25.55 -22.20 -3.95
CA TYR A 54 -26.74 -22.91 -3.49
C TYR A 54 -27.83 -21.90 -3.13
N ALA A 55 -29.00 -22.04 -3.74
CA ALA A 55 -30.14 -21.19 -3.49
C ALA A 55 -31.24 -21.99 -2.78
N VAL A 56 -31.93 -21.35 -1.83
CA VAL A 56 -33.02 -21.95 -1.07
C VAL A 56 -34.33 -21.34 -1.52
N LYS A 57 -35.25 -22.19 -1.96
CA LYS A 57 -36.59 -21.82 -2.39
C LYS A 57 -37.62 -22.32 -1.37
N GLU A 58 -38.57 -21.46 -1.03
CA GLU A 58 -39.70 -21.78 -0.15
C GLU A 58 -40.96 -21.08 -0.66
N ASN A 59 -42.06 -21.82 -0.82
CA ASN A 59 -43.34 -21.31 -1.33
C ASN A 59 -43.18 -20.45 -2.60
N ASP A 60 -42.48 -21.00 -3.59
CA ASP A 60 -42.15 -20.33 -4.86
C ASP A 60 -41.30 -19.07 -4.79
N ARG A 61 -40.70 -18.77 -3.63
CA ARG A 61 -39.84 -17.61 -3.42
C ARG A 61 -38.43 -18.02 -3.04
N MET A 62 -37.43 -17.37 -3.64
CA MET A 62 -36.04 -17.50 -3.16
C MET A 62 -35.88 -16.76 -1.83
N ILE A 63 -35.36 -17.45 -0.83
CA ILE A 63 -35.18 -16.92 0.54
C ILE A 63 -33.71 -16.84 0.96
N ALA A 64 -32.81 -17.57 0.30
CA ALA A 64 -31.38 -17.49 0.57
C ALA A 64 -30.51 -17.90 -0.61
N PHE A 65 -29.27 -17.41 -0.61
CA PHE A 65 -28.18 -17.81 -1.50
C PHE A 65 -26.87 -17.99 -0.73
N PHE A 66 -26.13 -19.02 -1.09
CA PHE A 66 -24.87 -19.42 -0.47
C PHE A 66 -23.79 -19.42 -1.56
N PRO A 67 -23.02 -18.32 -1.69
CA PRO A 67 -22.08 -18.12 -2.79
C PRO A 67 -20.79 -18.90 -2.56
N PHE A 68 -20.75 -20.16 -2.96
CA PHE A 68 -19.62 -21.05 -2.70
C PHE A 68 -18.81 -21.44 -3.94
N GLN A 69 -17.64 -22.01 -3.66
CA GLN A 69 -16.83 -22.78 -4.58
C GLN A 69 -16.57 -24.14 -3.94
N LEU A 70 -16.67 -25.20 -4.73
CA LEU A 70 -16.45 -26.56 -4.28
C LEU A 70 -15.27 -27.19 -5.00
N GLU A 71 -14.25 -27.57 -4.25
CA GLU A 71 -13.08 -28.25 -4.78
C GLU A 71 -12.99 -29.68 -4.25
N LYS A 72 -12.76 -30.62 -5.16
CA LYS A 72 -12.40 -32.00 -4.81
C LYS A 72 -10.90 -32.08 -4.58
N THR A 73 -10.52 -32.58 -3.41
CA THR A 73 -9.15 -32.80 -2.95
C THR A 73 -8.92 -34.28 -2.66
N TRP A 74 -7.67 -34.66 -2.43
CA TRP A 74 -7.33 -36.00 -1.97
C TRP A 74 -7.87 -36.34 -0.57
N TYR A 75 -8.25 -35.34 0.23
CA TYR A 75 -8.85 -35.51 1.55
C TYR A 75 -10.39 -35.51 1.56
N GLY A 76 -11.03 -35.43 0.39
CA GLY A 76 -12.46 -35.21 0.24
C GLY A 76 -12.75 -33.85 -0.38
N TYR A 77 -13.76 -33.15 0.09
CA TYR A 77 -14.17 -31.85 -0.47
C TYR A 77 -13.71 -30.69 0.42
N ILE A 78 -13.38 -29.56 -0.20
CA ILE A 78 -13.31 -28.27 0.49
C ILE A 78 -14.30 -27.32 -0.16
N LEU A 79 -15.09 -26.66 0.69
CA LEU A 79 -16.04 -25.64 0.28
C LEU A 79 -15.67 -24.33 0.96
N HIS A 80 -15.59 -23.26 0.19
CA HIS A 80 -15.35 -21.91 0.68
C HIS A 80 -16.24 -20.91 -0.04
N PHE A 81 -16.35 -19.69 0.51
CA PHE A 81 -16.99 -18.61 -0.23
C PHE A 81 -16.24 -18.32 -1.54
N LEU A 82 -16.98 -17.89 -2.55
CA LEU A 82 -16.39 -17.44 -3.80
C LEU A 82 -15.51 -16.20 -3.62
N ALA A 83 -14.71 -15.87 -4.62
CA ALA A 83 -13.80 -14.73 -4.60
C ALA A 83 -12.77 -14.77 -3.46
N LEU A 84 -12.32 -15.96 -3.06
CA LEU A 84 -11.27 -16.11 -2.06
C LEU A 84 -9.99 -15.42 -2.51
N GLY A 85 -9.62 -14.36 -1.79
CA GLY A 85 -8.44 -13.52 -2.08
C GLY A 85 -8.75 -12.25 -2.88
N ASP A 86 -9.95 -12.11 -3.42
CA ASP A 86 -10.45 -10.90 -4.09
C ASP A 86 -11.50 -10.16 -3.26
N ALA A 87 -12.43 -10.88 -2.64
CA ALA A 87 -13.40 -10.33 -1.71
C ALA A 87 -12.86 -10.40 -0.27
N ASN A 88 -12.78 -9.23 0.39
CA ASN A 88 -12.34 -9.17 1.78
C ASN A 88 -13.45 -9.61 2.74
N TYR A 89 -14.71 -9.43 2.34
CA TYR A 89 -15.89 -9.85 3.09
C TYR A 89 -16.76 -10.71 2.19
N MET A 90 -17.27 -11.81 2.71
CA MET A 90 -18.25 -12.65 2.05
C MET A 90 -19.24 -13.11 3.12
N ASP A 91 -20.45 -13.41 2.70
CA ASP A 91 -21.52 -13.78 3.62
C ASP A 91 -22.56 -14.66 2.91
N ILE A 92 -23.48 -15.20 3.69
CA ILE A 92 -24.72 -15.83 3.23
C ILE A 92 -25.73 -14.72 2.95
N ILE A 93 -26.39 -14.79 1.80
CA ILE A 93 -27.41 -13.82 1.41
C ILE A 93 -28.74 -14.42 1.79
N ALA A 94 -29.28 -14.05 2.95
CA ALA A 94 -30.59 -14.48 3.43
C ALA A 94 -31.25 -13.34 4.20
N ARG A 95 -32.59 -13.34 4.31
CA ARG A 95 -33.24 -12.41 5.23
C ARG A 95 -32.80 -12.73 6.66
N LYS A 96 -32.61 -11.70 7.49
CA LYS A 96 -32.20 -11.87 8.89
C LYS A 96 -33.06 -12.89 9.65
N ARG A 97 -34.38 -12.83 9.46
CA ARG A 97 -35.36 -13.76 10.08
C ARG A 97 -35.23 -15.22 9.63
N ASP A 98 -34.71 -15.44 8.42
CA ASP A 98 -34.63 -16.77 7.80
C ASP A 98 -33.23 -17.41 8.01
N LEU A 99 -32.26 -16.66 8.54
CA LEU A 99 -30.85 -17.04 8.55
C LEU A 99 -30.56 -18.35 9.30
N ASP A 100 -31.16 -18.55 10.48
CA ASP A 100 -30.98 -19.78 11.27
C ASP A 100 -31.51 -21.02 10.52
N GLN A 101 -32.71 -20.93 9.96
CA GLN A 101 -33.35 -22.05 9.26
C GLN A 101 -32.61 -22.41 7.96
N VAL A 102 -32.14 -21.42 7.18
CA VAL A 102 -31.45 -21.69 5.92
C VAL A 102 -30.01 -22.18 6.15
N ILE A 103 -29.31 -21.69 7.17
CA ILE A 103 -28.01 -22.25 7.59
C ILE A 103 -28.20 -23.73 7.91
N MET A 104 -29.19 -24.05 8.74
CA MET A 104 -29.49 -25.42 9.11
C MET A 104 -29.76 -26.29 7.87
N PHE A 105 -30.72 -25.88 7.05
CA PHE A 105 -31.15 -26.64 5.89
C PHE A 105 -30.02 -26.91 4.89
N VAL A 106 -29.24 -25.87 4.53
CA VAL A 106 -28.18 -26.00 3.52
C VAL A 106 -27.01 -26.81 4.03
N PHE A 107 -26.49 -26.52 5.23
CA PHE A 107 -25.32 -27.26 5.71
C PHE A 107 -25.65 -28.72 6.03
N ASP A 108 -26.86 -29.04 6.52
CA ASP A 108 -27.28 -30.43 6.72
C ASP A 108 -27.36 -31.18 5.39
N ALA A 109 -27.93 -30.55 4.35
CA ALA A 109 -27.99 -31.13 3.00
C ALA A 109 -26.60 -31.41 2.42
N LEU A 110 -25.69 -30.42 2.51
CA LEU A 110 -24.31 -30.56 2.02
C LEU A 110 -23.52 -31.64 2.76
N ILE A 111 -23.69 -31.73 4.09
CA ILE A 111 -23.04 -32.74 4.92
C ILE A 111 -23.56 -34.15 4.60
N LYS A 112 -24.87 -34.28 4.37
CA LYS A 112 -25.50 -35.55 3.98
C LYS A 112 -24.99 -36.03 2.63
N GLU A 113 -24.89 -35.13 1.66
CA GLU A 113 -24.41 -35.45 0.31
C GLU A 113 -22.90 -35.73 0.28
N LYS A 114 -22.10 -34.91 0.98
CA LYS A 114 -20.63 -34.98 0.98
C LYS A 114 -20.09 -35.47 2.31
N LYS A 115 -20.01 -36.80 2.49
CA LYS A 115 -19.54 -37.43 3.75
C LYS A 115 -18.23 -36.86 4.31
N SER A 116 -17.23 -36.54 3.48
CA SER A 116 -15.94 -35.96 3.91
C SER A 116 -15.75 -34.58 3.29
N ILE A 117 -16.15 -33.53 4.01
CA ILE A 117 -16.08 -32.14 3.56
C ILE A 117 -15.53 -31.24 4.67
N VAL A 118 -14.71 -30.27 4.26
CA VAL A 118 -14.22 -29.16 5.10
C VAL A 118 -14.83 -27.86 4.57
N PHE A 119 -15.37 -27.06 5.48
CA PHE A 119 -15.88 -25.73 5.18
C PHE A 119 -14.86 -24.69 5.64
N TYR A 120 -14.43 -23.83 4.73
CA TYR A 120 -13.47 -22.75 4.96
C TYR A 120 -14.12 -21.41 4.61
N LEU A 121 -14.81 -20.82 5.57
CA LEU A 121 -15.60 -19.60 5.39
C LEU A 121 -14.77 -18.38 5.83
N HIS A 122 -14.26 -17.64 4.84
CA HIS A 122 -13.57 -16.37 5.07
C HIS A 122 -14.50 -15.18 4.90
N GLY A 123 -14.21 -14.06 5.56
CA GLY A 123 -14.88 -12.81 5.23
C GLY A 123 -16.12 -12.49 6.07
N LEU A 124 -16.52 -13.36 7.01
CA LEU A 124 -17.65 -13.12 7.90
C LEU A 124 -17.33 -11.97 8.86
N LEU A 125 -18.00 -10.83 8.71
CA LEU A 125 -17.86 -9.68 9.62
C LEU A 125 -18.55 -9.95 10.94
N GLU A 126 -17.92 -9.58 12.06
CA GLU A 126 -18.46 -9.85 13.40
C GLU A 126 -19.63 -8.96 13.79
N THR A 127 -19.71 -7.78 13.17
CA THR A 127 -20.90 -6.90 13.26
C THR A 127 -22.15 -7.49 12.60
N ILE A 128 -22.01 -8.54 11.78
CA ILE A 128 -23.12 -9.26 11.15
C ILE A 128 -23.40 -10.56 11.90
N GLU A 129 -24.65 -10.99 11.97
CA GLU A 129 -25.07 -12.11 12.81
C GLU A 129 -24.64 -13.50 12.28
N THR A 130 -24.27 -13.63 11.00
CA THR A 130 -24.02 -14.93 10.36
C THR A 130 -23.02 -15.80 11.09
N HIS A 131 -21.91 -15.23 11.59
CA HIS A 131 -20.91 -16.02 12.33
C HIS A 131 -21.51 -16.63 13.59
N SER A 132 -22.36 -15.90 14.30
CA SER A 132 -22.96 -16.34 15.56
C SER A 132 -24.01 -17.43 15.32
N LYS A 133 -24.85 -17.26 14.28
CA LYS A 133 -25.84 -18.27 13.87
C LYS A 133 -25.16 -19.55 13.41
N LEU A 134 -24.06 -19.43 12.65
CA LEU A 134 -23.23 -20.57 12.27
C LEU A 134 -22.62 -21.27 13.49
N SER A 135 -22.04 -20.54 14.43
CA SER A 135 -21.50 -21.13 15.68
C SER A 135 -22.58 -21.89 16.47
N ASN A 136 -23.80 -21.35 16.54
CA ASN A 136 -24.93 -22.03 17.19
C ASN A 136 -25.32 -23.32 16.47
N TYR A 137 -25.43 -23.29 15.14
CA TYR A 137 -25.66 -24.46 14.30
C TYR A 137 -24.60 -25.55 14.54
N LEU A 138 -23.31 -25.18 14.54
CA LEU A 138 -22.21 -26.12 14.75
C LEU A 138 -22.22 -26.72 16.15
N LYS A 139 -22.51 -25.91 17.18
CA LYS A 139 -22.64 -26.38 18.57
C LYS A 139 -23.78 -27.40 18.70
N ALA A 140 -24.94 -27.13 18.10
CA ALA A 140 -26.09 -28.03 18.13
C ALA A 140 -25.80 -29.40 17.48
N ARG A 141 -24.85 -29.46 16.52
CA ARG A 141 -24.44 -30.69 15.82
C ARG A 141 -23.14 -31.30 16.35
N ASN A 142 -22.65 -30.82 17.49
CA ASN A 142 -21.38 -31.23 18.10
C ASN A 142 -20.21 -31.18 17.10
N MET A 143 -20.21 -30.18 16.22
CA MET A 143 -19.17 -29.96 15.21
C MET A 143 -18.16 -28.97 15.73
N LYS A 144 -16.87 -29.33 15.65
CA LYS A 144 -15.79 -28.48 16.14
C LYS A 144 -15.50 -27.34 15.16
N GLU A 145 -15.84 -26.12 15.59
CA GLU A 145 -15.45 -24.87 14.95
C GLU A 145 -14.02 -24.46 15.34
N ARG A 146 -13.27 -23.94 14.37
CA ARG A 146 -12.02 -23.19 14.59
C ARG A 146 -12.14 -21.88 13.84
N TYR A 147 -11.78 -20.75 14.45
CA TYR A 147 -11.73 -19.49 13.71
C TYR A 147 -10.56 -18.61 14.14
N SER A 148 -10.15 -17.73 13.24
CA SER A 148 -9.22 -16.64 13.54
C SER A 148 -9.85 -15.30 13.17
N ARG A 149 -9.48 -14.25 13.91
CA ARG A 149 -9.96 -12.88 13.70
C ARG A 149 -8.88 -12.06 13.00
N ILE A 150 -9.30 -11.23 12.04
CA ILE A 150 -8.47 -10.22 11.39
C ILE A 150 -9.14 -8.87 11.67
N VAL A 151 -8.36 -7.88 12.10
CA VAL A 151 -8.88 -6.54 12.37
C VAL A 151 -9.35 -5.87 11.07
N THR A 152 -10.47 -5.16 11.16
CA THR A 152 -11.11 -4.39 10.10
C THR A 152 -11.36 -2.97 10.61
N PRO A 153 -10.35 -2.10 10.57
CA PRO A 153 -10.45 -0.75 11.10
C PRO A 153 -11.32 0.14 10.20
N TYR A 154 -12.07 1.05 10.82
CA TYR A 154 -12.93 1.99 10.11
C TYR A 154 -12.96 3.37 10.78
N ILE A 155 -13.44 4.34 10.03
CA ILE A 155 -13.76 5.69 10.50
C ILE A 155 -15.27 5.83 10.45
N ASP A 156 -15.86 6.08 11.60
CA ASP A 156 -17.26 6.46 11.75
C ASP A 156 -17.39 7.93 11.38
N LEU A 157 -17.92 8.19 10.19
CA LEU A 157 -18.04 9.53 9.63
C LEU A 157 -19.26 10.27 10.17
N LYS A 158 -20.25 9.57 10.74
CA LYS A 158 -21.47 10.21 11.28
C LYS A 158 -21.20 11.00 12.55
N ASN A 159 -20.22 10.55 13.32
CA ASN A 159 -19.98 11.02 14.69
C ASN A 159 -18.74 11.90 14.80
N ILE A 160 -18.26 12.47 13.70
CA ILE A 160 -17.08 13.34 13.66
C ILE A 160 -17.31 14.59 12.80
N THR A 161 -16.66 15.69 13.18
CA THR A 161 -16.38 16.81 12.27
C THR A 161 -14.97 16.63 11.69
N TYR A 162 -14.73 17.15 10.49
CA TYR A 162 -13.42 17.03 9.86
C TYR A 162 -12.32 17.72 10.69
N GLU A 163 -12.61 18.92 11.18
CA GLU A 163 -11.70 19.78 11.93
C GLU A 163 -11.24 19.12 13.24
N ASP A 164 -12.18 18.64 14.06
CA ASP A 164 -11.85 18.00 15.34
C ASP A 164 -11.11 16.69 15.14
N TYR A 165 -11.52 15.92 14.13
CA TYR A 165 -10.88 14.66 13.78
C TYR A 165 -9.43 14.86 13.30
N MET A 166 -9.16 15.93 12.56
CA MET A 166 -7.82 16.22 12.01
C MET A 166 -6.88 16.89 13.01
N LYS A 167 -7.39 17.62 14.00
CA LYS A 167 -6.60 18.32 15.03
C LYS A 167 -5.43 17.50 15.61
N PRO A 168 -5.62 16.25 16.11
CA PRO A 168 -4.52 15.44 16.63
C PRO A 168 -3.64 14.79 15.54
N ARG A 169 -4.08 14.79 14.26
CA ARG A 169 -3.46 14.06 13.14
C ARG A 169 -2.62 14.92 12.22
N HIS A 170 -2.79 16.24 12.26
CA HIS A 170 -2.01 17.22 11.46
C HIS A 170 -0.49 17.03 11.51
N LYS A 171 0.05 16.78 12.70
CA LYS A 171 1.51 16.61 12.89
C LYS A 171 1.96 15.15 12.81
N LEU A 172 1.02 14.19 12.76
CA LEU A 172 1.34 12.78 12.76
C LEU A 172 2.19 12.43 11.53
N HIS A 173 3.34 11.79 11.74
CA HIS A 173 4.33 11.49 10.69
C HIS A 173 4.80 12.70 9.86
N GLY A 174 4.63 13.92 10.39
CA GLY A 174 4.93 15.17 9.70
C GLY A 174 4.03 15.45 8.51
N LEU A 175 2.75 15.04 8.56
CA LEU A 175 1.76 15.19 7.49
C LEU A 175 1.69 16.62 6.95
N ASP A 176 1.45 17.62 7.79
CA ASP A 176 1.38 19.03 7.35
C ASP A 176 2.66 19.51 6.68
N ARG A 177 3.83 19.15 7.23
CA ARG A 177 5.13 19.52 6.64
C ARG A 177 5.29 18.92 5.26
N ARG A 178 4.93 17.65 5.11
CA ARG A 178 5.04 16.91 3.85
C ARG A 178 4.09 17.49 2.80
N GLU A 179 2.86 17.77 3.19
CA GLU A 179 1.87 18.39 2.32
C GLU A 179 2.28 19.79 1.90
N LYS A 180 2.73 20.63 2.84
CA LYS A 180 3.25 21.97 2.53
C LYS A 180 4.38 21.91 1.50
N ARG A 181 5.33 20.97 1.67
CA ARG A 181 6.45 20.79 0.73
C ARG A 181 5.99 20.24 -0.62
N LEU A 182 4.98 19.36 -0.65
CA LEU A 182 4.42 18.85 -1.90
C LEU A 182 3.71 19.98 -2.67
N ARG A 183 2.91 20.81 -1.99
CA ARG A 183 2.23 21.97 -2.56
C ARG A 183 3.19 23.06 -3.04
N ALA A 184 4.43 23.08 -2.54
CA ALA A 184 5.47 23.97 -3.07
C ALA A 184 6.00 23.55 -4.44
N LEU A 185 5.75 22.30 -4.88
CA LEU A 185 6.09 21.84 -6.22
C LEU A 185 5.03 22.23 -7.27
N GLY A 186 3.81 22.54 -6.83
CA GLY A 186 2.70 22.83 -7.72
C GLY A 186 1.36 22.61 -7.04
N ASP A 187 0.28 22.79 -7.80
CA ASP A 187 -1.08 22.62 -7.30
C ASP A 187 -1.38 21.14 -6.96
N VAL A 188 -1.93 20.89 -5.78
CA VAL A 188 -2.23 19.53 -5.30
C VAL A 188 -3.72 19.42 -5.00
N GLN A 189 -4.39 18.53 -5.71
CA GLN A 189 -5.84 18.38 -5.61
C GLN A 189 -6.26 16.92 -5.50
N LEU A 190 -7.31 16.69 -4.70
CA LEU A 190 -8.05 15.45 -4.75
C LEU A 190 -9.06 15.51 -5.90
N GLN A 191 -9.09 14.49 -6.74
CA GLN A 191 -10.10 14.34 -7.78
C GLN A 191 -10.82 12.99 -7.64
N ILE A 192 -12.08 12.96 -8.06
CA ILE A 192 -12.79 11.71 -8.33
C ILE A 192 -12.64 11.46 -9.83
N SER A 193 -11.63 10.68 -10.19
CA SER A 193 -11.29 10.40 -11.58
C SER A 193 -12.38 9.57 -12.26
N PRO A 194 -12.71 9.87 -13.53
CA PRO A 194 -13.62 9.04 -14.30
C PRO A 194 -13.02 7.65 -14.57
N ALA A 195 -13.88 6.68 -14.89
CA ALA A 195 -13.46 5.31 -15.18
C ALA A 195 -12.44 5.21 -16.33
N THR A 196 -12.45 6.17 -17.27
CA THR A 196 -11.51 6.26 -18.39
C THR A 196 -10.05 6.40 -17.95
N GLU A 197 -9.80 6.91 -16.75
CA GLU A 197 -8.44 7.08 -16.19
C GLU A 197 -7.90 5.84 -15.46
N ILE A 198 -8.67 4.75 -15.38
CA ILE A 198 -8.25 3.53 -14.65
C ILE A 198 -6.93 2.93 -15.15
N ASN A 199 -6.60 3.13 -16.43
CA ASN A 199 -5.31 2.69 -16.96
C ASN A 199 -4.13 3.44 -16.33
N GLN A 200 -4.31 4.72 -15.97
CA GLN A 200 -3.28 5.48 -15.25
C GLN A 200 -3.13 4.96 -13.81
N VAL A 201 -4.24 4.62 -13.15
CA VAL A 201 -4.25 3.96 -11.84
C VAL A 201 -3.43 2.65 -11.88
N PHE A 202 -3.63 1.82 -12.91
CA PHE A 202 -2.83 0.61 -13.10
C PHE A 202 -1.35 0.90 -13.32
N LYS A 203 -0.99 1.94 -14.07
CA LYS A 203 0.41 2.36 -14.28
C LYS A 203 1.07 2.80 -12.98
N VAL A 204 0.42 3.66 -12.19
CA VAL A 204 0.94 4.10 -10.87
C VAL A 204 1.11 2.90 -9.94
N HIS A 205 0.15 1.96 -9.95
CA HIS A 205 0.27 0.72 -9.19
C HIS A 205 1.49 -0.09 -9.65
N GLN A 206 1.61 -0.34 -10.95
CA GLN A 206 2.68 -1.15 -11.53
C GLN A 206 4.06 -0.56 -11.22
N LYS A 207 4.26 0.75 -11.39
CA LYS A 207 5.54 1.44 -11.07
C LYS A 207 5.97 1.16 -9.63
N ARG A 208 5.04 1.22 -8.68
CA ARG A 208 5.32 0.95 -7.26
C ARG A 208 5.60 -0.53 -6.97
N TRP A 209 4.89 -1.43 -7.66
CA TRP A 209 4.87 -2.86 -7.34
C TRP A 209 5.79 -3.71 -8.22
N GLU A 210 6.40 -3.16 -9.27
CA GLU A 210 7.34 -3.85 -10.17
C GLU A 210 8.42 -4.61 -9.38
N LYS A 211 8.98 -3.97 -8.34
CA LYS A 211 10.04 -4.54 -7.50
C LYS A 211 9.52 -5.14 -6.18
N LYS A 212 8.22 -5.41 -6.07
CA LYS A 212 7.57 -5.91 -4.84
C LYS A 212 6.65 -7.08 -5.14
N ASN A 213 6.33 -7.87 -4.12
CA ASN A 213 5.37 -8.96 -4.29
C ASN A 213 3.94 -8.43 -4.14
N ASP A 214 3.28 -8.13 -5.27
CA ASP A 214 1.86 -7.75 -5.31
C ASP A 214 0.99 -8.83 -4.64
N THR A 215 0.15 -8.41 -3.71
CA THR A 215 -0.81 -9.28 -3.00
C THR A 215 -2.27 -8.92 -3.31
N SER A 216 -2.51 -7.87 -4.08
CA SER A 216 -3.85 -7.40 -4.47
C SER A 216 -4.33 -8.02 -5.78
N GLY A 217 -3.39 -8.46 -6.63
CA GLY A 217 -3.70 -8.96 -7.97
C GLY A 217 -4.00 -7.85 -8.98
N PHE A 218 -3.87 -6.57 -8.61
CA PHE A 218 -4.10 -5.41 -9.48
C PHE A 218 -3.10 -5.33 -10.64
N SER A 219 -1.98 -6.08 -10.56
CA SER A 219 -1.01 -6.23 -11.66
C SER A 219 -1.37 -7.33 -12.67
N SER A 220 -2.42 -8.13 -12.42
CA SER A 220 -2.85 -9.20 -13.33
C SER A 220 -3.76 -8.66 -14.43
N ILE A 221 -3.46 -8.96 -15.70
CA ILE A 221 -4.25 -8.54 -16.86
C ILE A 221 -5.72 -8.98 -16.72
N ARG A 222 -5.96 -10.23 -16.32
CA ARG A 222 -7.32 -10.77 -16.11
C ARG A 222 -8.10 -9.96 -15.07
N LYS A 223 -7.44 -9.59 -13.96
CA LYS A 223 -8.06 -8.79 -12.90
C LYS A 223 -8.22 -7.32 -13.29
N GLN A 224 -7.31 -6.76 -14.09
CA GLN A 224 -7.44 -5.41 -14.61
C GLN A 224 -8.72 -5.27 -15.46
N SER A 225 -9.04 -6.24 -16.32
CA SER A 225 -10.30 -6.23 -17.07
C SER A 225 -11.53 -6.22 -16.15
N PHE A 226 -11.50 -6.97 -15.06
CA PHE A 226 -12.57 -6.99 -14.06
C PHE A 226 -12.70 -5.64 -13.31
N PHE A 227 -11.60 -5.08 -12.82
CA PHE A 227 -11.62 -3.78 -12.13
C PHE A 227 -12.00 -2.63 -13.04
N LYS A 228 -11.57 -2.68 -14.31
CA LYS A 228 -11.98 -1.75 -15.36
C LYS A 228 -13.48 -1.80 -15.57
N TYR A 229 -14.02 -2.99 -15.79
CA TYR A 229 -15.45 -3.18 -15.98
C TYR A 229 -16.26 -2.63 -14.79
N LEU A 230 -15.88 -2.97 -13.55
CA LEU A 230 -16.56 -2.46 -12.36
C LEU A 230 -16.46 -0.94 -12.22
N ALA A 231 -15.35 -0.33 -12.62
CA ALA A 231 -15.20 1.13 -12.60
C ALA A 231 -16.12 1.84 -13.60
N GLU A 232 -16.39 1.20 -14.74
CA GLU A 232 -17.30 1.70 -15.77
C GLU A 232 -18.78 1.51 -15.38
N GLN A 233 -19.08 0.65 -14.40
CA GLN A 233 -20.44 0.44 -13.92
C GLN A 233 -20.82 1.48 -12.86
N ASN A 234 -21.86 2.26 -13.17
CA ASN A 234 -22.45 3.25 -12.24
C ASN A 234 -23.94 3.00 -11.98
N LYS A 235 -24.43 1.79 -12.28
CA LYS A 235 -25.83 1.40 -12.04
C LYS A 235 -25.90 0.53 -10.79
N GLY A 236 -26.95 0.72 -9.99
CA GLY A 236 -27.20 -0.07 -8.77
C GLY A 236 -26.70 0.60 -7.49
N LYS A 237 -26.57 -0.18 -6.43
CA LYS A 237 -26.14 0.31 -5.10
C LYS A 237 -24.64 0.19 -4.87
N LEU A 238 -23.98 -0.65 -5.67
CA LEU A 238 -22.54 -0.75 -5.76
C LEU A 238 -22.03 0.21 -6.83
N SER A 239 -21.04 1.03 -6.48
CA SER A 239 -20.25 1.78 -7.45
C SER A 239 -18.79 1.80 -7.06
N VAL A 240 -17.92 2.05 -8.02
CA VAL A 240 -16.50 2.26 -7.78
C VAL A 240 -16.22 3.74 -7.72
N ARG A 241 -15.37 4.14 -6.79
CA ARG A 241 -14.84 5.50 -6.68
C ARG A 241 -13.33 5.47 -6.82
N LEU A 242 -12.84 6.07 -7.90
CA LEU A 242 -11.42 6.29 -8.15
C LEU A 242 -11.03 7.65 -7.59
N SER A 243 -10.53 7.69 -6.35
CA SER A 243 -10.03 8.93 -5.76
C SER A 243 -8.55 9.07 -6.06
N THR A 244 -8.15 10.17 -6.68
CA THR A 244 -6.78 10.41 -7.14
C THR A 244 -6.24 11.69 -6.53
N LEU A 245 -4.95 11.68 -6.18
CA LEU A 245 -4.21 12.87 -5.78
C LEU A 245 -3.41 13.32 -6.98
N MET A 246 -3.77 14.48 -7.51
CA MET A 246 -3.11 15.11 -8.64
C MET A 246 -2.10 16.14 -8.14
N LEU A 247 -0.92 16.16 -8.75
CA LEU A 247 0.01 17.28 -8.68
C LEU A 247 0.05 17.90 -10.08
N GLN A 248 -0.49 19.11 -10.21
CA GLN A 248 -0.83 19.71 -11.51
C GLN A 248 -1.71 18.73 -12.32
N ASN A 249 -1.16 18.17 -13.40
CA ASN A 249 -1.86 17.23 -14.28
C ASN A 249 -1.39 15.77 -14.11
N GLU A 250 -0.57 15.48 -13.09
CA GLU A 250 -0.01 14.15 -12.87
C GLU A 250 -0.64 13.44 -11.67
N MET A 251 -1.09 12.21 -11.87
CA MET A 251 -1.60 11.35 -10.80
C MET A 251 -0.44 10.78 -9.97
N ILE A 252 -0.27 11.31 -8.75
CA ILE A 252 0.82 10.89 -7.85
C ILE A 252 0.34 9.88 -6.78
N ALA A 253 -0.96 9.80 -6.52
CA ALA A 253 -1.54 8.74 -5.69
C ALA A 253 -2.98 8.42 -6.10
N PHE A 254 -3.46 7.24 -5.72
CA PHE A 254 -4.83 6.84 -5.98
C PHE A 254 -5.37 5.89 -4.90
N THR A 255 -6.70 5.84 -4.78
CA THR A 255 -7.43 4.71 -4.21
C THR A 255 -8.49 4.21 -5.16
N TYR A 256 -8.52 2.89 -5.35
CA TYR A 256 -9.67 2.20 -5.89
C TYR A 256 -10.56 1.82 -4.71
N GLY A 257 -11.74 2.42 -4.60
CA GLY A 257 -12.68 2.16 -3.52
C GLY A 257 -14.05 1.70 -4.03
N PHE A 258 -14.78 1.00 -3.18
CA PHE A 258 -16.19 0.65 -3.42
C PHE A 258 -17.09 1.53 -2.56
N ALA A 259 -18.15 2.05 -3.15
CA ALA A 259 -19.24 2.71 -2.45
C ALA A 259 -20.46 1.79 -2.47
N CYS A 260 -21.05 1.54 -1.30
CA CYS A 260 -22.26 0.75 -1.14
C CYS A 260 -23.10 1.28 0.03
N ARG A 261 -24.33 1.76 -0.26
CA ARG A 261 -25.34 2.25 0.70
C ARG A 261 -24.74 3.01 1.91
N GLY A 262 -24.00 4.10 1.64
CA GLY A 262 -23.43 4.96 2.70
C GLY A 262 -22.11 4.47 3.32
N ARG A 263 -21.56 3.33 2.89
CA ARG A 263 -20.19 2.88 3.23
C ARG A 263 -19.25 3.09 2.04
N TYR A 264 -18.12 3.72 2.29
CA TYR A 264 -16.98 3.74 1.39
C TYR A 264 -15.94 2.72 1.88
N LEU A 265 -15.53 1.77 1.05
CA LEU A 265 -14.52 0.76 1.34
C LEU A 265 -13.27 1.03 0.51
N GLY A 266 -12.17 1.40 1.17
CA GLY A 266 -10.86 1.54 0.53
C GLY A 266 -10.25 0.19 0.18
N TYR A 267 -10.29 -0.20 -1.09
CA TYR A 267 -9.89 -1.53 -1.54
C TYR A 267 -8.40 -1.60 -1.90
N VAL A 268 -7.94 -0.74 -2.81
CA VAL A 268 -6.52 -0.60 -3.16
C VAL A 268 -6.08 0.83 -2.95
N LEU A 269 -4.90 1.02 -2.36
CA LEU A 269 -4.22 2.30 -2.20
C LEU A 269 -2.84 2.20 -2.86
N GLY A 270 -2.53 3.14 -3.75
CA GLY A 270 -1.26 3.21 -4.46
C GLY A 270 -0.74 4.65 -4.54
N HIS A 271 0.56 4.78 -4.80
CA HIS A 271 1.20 6.07 -5.05
C HIS A 271 2.48 5.89 -5.86
N ASP A 272 2.87 6.93 -6.57
CA ASP A 272 4.10 6.98 -7.35
C ASP A 272 5.32 7.05 -6.41
N SER A 273 6.23 6.09 -6.57
CA SER A 273 7.41 5.94 -5.71
C SER A 273 8.40 7.10 -5.77
N ASP A 274 8.33 7.97 -6.78
CA ASP A 274 9.21 9.14 -6.87
C ASP A 274 8.85 10.17 -5.80
N PHE A 275 7.59 10.19 -5.38
CA PHE A 275 7.04 11.08 -4.36
C PHE A 275 7.06 10.46 -2.95
N ASP A 276 7.72 9.31 -2.74
CA ASP A 276 7.75 8.60 -1.44
C ASP A 276 8.07 9.53 -0.25
N VAL A 277 8.98 10.48 -0.45
CA VAL A 277 9.42 11.43 0.59
C VAL A 277 8.30 12.36 1.07
N TYR A 278 7.39 12.74 0.16
CA TYR A 278 6.22 13.56 0.46
C TYR A 278 5.08 12.75 1.07
N GLY A 279 5.14 11.41 1.07
CA GLY A 279 4.09 10.56 1.62
C GLY A 279 2.68 10.80 1.03
N PRO A 280 2.52 10.86 -0.30
CA PRO A 280 1.26 11.22 -0.96
C PRO A 280 0.10 10.29 -0.60
N GLY A 281 0.34 9.02 -0.30
CA GLY A 281 -0.71 8.11 0.17
C GLY A 281 -1.37 8.55 1.49
N ARG A 282 -0.65 9.22 2.40
CA ARG A 282 -1.23 9.76 3.64
C ARG A 282 -2.03 11.04 3.39
N ILE A 283 -1.52 11.90 2.49
CA ILE A 283 -2.21 13.11 2.05
C ILE A 283 -3.52 12.73 1.36
N LEU A 284 -3.49 11.75 0.46
CA LEU A 284 -4.68 11.21 -0.18
C LEU A 284 -5.70 10.69 0.83
N VAL A 285 -5.28 9.97 1.87
CA VAL A 285 -6.21 9.51 2.92
C VAL A 285 -6.84 10.69 3.67
N LYS A 286 -6.05 11.72 4.04
CA LYS A 286 -6.56 12.96 4.66
C LYS A 286 -7.63 13.61 3.79
N GLU A 287 -7.32 13.89 2.52
CA GLU A 287 -8.25 14.56 1.60
C GLU A 287 -9.52 13.73 1.36
N LYS A 288 -9.35 12.40 1.25
CA LYS A 288 -10.48 11.48 1.06
C LYS A 288 -11.40 11.41 2.28
N ILE A 289 -10.88 11.54 3.50
CA ILE A 289 -11.71 11.60 4.70
C ILE A 289 -12.63 12.82 4.62
N LYS A 290 -12.07 14.00 4.30
CA LYS A 290 -12.85 15.22 4.07
C LYS A 290 -13.93 14.99 3.02
N ARG A 291 -13.51 14.51 1.84
CA ARG A 291 -14.41 14.29 0.71
C ARG A 291 -15.53 13.31 1.02
N ASN A 292 -15.25 12.24 1.76
CA ASN A 292 -16.27 11.27 2.13
C ASN A 292 -17.28 11.82 3.15
N ILE A 293 -16.86 12.74 4.02
CA ILE A 293 -17.79 13.48 4.89
C ILE A 293 -18.68 14.39 4.03
N ASP A 294 -18.06 15.18 3.14
CA ASP A 294 -18.79 16.10 2.25
C ASP A 294 -19.78 15.38 1.33
N ASP A 295 -19.42 14.19 0.83
CA ASP A 295 -20.28 13.36 -0.02
C ASP A 295 -21.33 12.56 0.78
N GLY A 296 -21.41 12.73 2.11
CA GLY A 296 -22.45 12.14 2.96
C GLY A 296 -22.27 10.65 3.26
N PHE A 297 -21.06 10.09 3.16
CA PHE A 297 -20.82 8.74 3.63
C PHE A 297 -20.87 8.65 5.16
N HIS A 298 -21.35 7.53 5.65
CA HIS A 298 -21.47 7.24 7.08
C HIS A 298 -20.27 6.48 7.65
N LYS A 299 -19.61 5.68 6.81
CA LYS A 299 -18.51 4.82 7.23
C LYS A 299 -17.42 4.80 6.16
N LEU A 300 -16.19 5.12 6.56
CA LEU A 300 -14.99 4.86 5.77
C LEU A 300 -14.32 3.59 6.28
N ASP A 301 -14.52 2.50 5.56
CA ASP A 301 -13.91 1.21 5.83
C ASP A 301 -12.52 1.12 5.21
N MET A 302 -11.50 0.80 6.01
CA MET A 302 -10.11 0.72 5.54
C MET A 302 -9.68 -0.69 5.15
N SER A 303 -10.63 -1.62 5.04
CA SER A 303 -10.42 -3.03 4.71
C SER A 303 -9.61 -3.79 5.78
N ILE A 304 -9.61 -5.12 5.68
CA ILE A 304 -8.91 -6.04 6.57
C ILE A 304 -7.41 -5.74 6.67
N GLY A 305 -6.81 -6.01 7.83
CA GLY A 305 -5.35 -6.07 8.01
C GLY A 305 -4.80 -5.14 9.09
N TYR A 306 -3.58 -5.45 9.52
CA TYR A 306 -2.86 -4.79 10.62
C TYR A 306 -1.88 -3.71 10.15
N GLU A 307 -2.09 -3.11 8.97
CA GLU A 307 -1.22 -2.03 8.52
C GLU A 307 -1.31 -0.84 9.51
N PRO A 308 -0.19 -0.41 10.15
CA PRO A 308 -0.23 0.57 11.24
C PRO A 308 -0.90 1.88 10.87
N TYR A 309 -0.72 2.35 9.63
CA TYR A 309 -1.36 3.58 9.17
C TYR A 309 -2.89 3.52 9.26
N LYS A 310 -3.53 2.36 9.09
CA LYS A 310 -4.99 2.23 9.21
C LYS A 310 -5.42 2.51 10.65
N LEU A 311 -4.71 1.97 11.63
CA LEU A 311 -4.97 2.16 13.06
C LEU A 311 -4.68 3.59 13.54
N GLU A 312 -3.95 4.39 12.77
CA GLU A 312 -3.74 5.81 13.06
C GLU A 312 -4.95 6.67 12.65
N TRP A 313 -5.73 6.21 11.66
CA TRP A 313 -6.91 6.90 11.16
C TRP A 313 -8.21 6.38 11.76
N ASN A 314 -8.26 5.18 12.34
CA ASN A 314 -9.54 4.63 12.78
C ASN A 314 -10.17 5.42 13.93
N THR A 315 -11.49 5.36 14.01
CA THR A 315 -12.26 5.72 15.21
C THR A 315 -12.81 4.48 15.91
N GLY A 316 -12.84 3.34 15.20
CA GLY A 316 -13.26 2.05 15.73
C GLY A 316 -12.69 0.88 14.95
N GLU A 317 -12.97 -0.32 15.44
CA GLU A 317 -12.56 -1.57 14.83
C GLU A 317 -13.74 -2.53 14.74
N ASP A 318 -13.81 -3.25 13.63
CA ASP A 318 -14.57 -4.47 13.47
C ASP A 318 -13.58 -5.63 13.28
N TYR A 319 -14.09 -6.86 13.21
CA TYR A 319 -13.29 -8.05 13.01
C TYR A 319 -13.92 -8.94 11.96
N THR A 320 -13.07 -9.47 11.08
CA THR A 320 -13.48 -10.45 10.08
C THR A 320 -12.99 -11.82 10.50
N ARG A 321 -13.90 -12.80 10.53
CA ARG A 321 -13.59 -14.20 10.83
C ARG A 321 -13.17 -14.97 9.59
N LYS A 322 -12.21 -15.85 9.82
CA LYS A 322 -11.93 -17.02 8.98
C LYS A 322 -12.28 -18.25 9.78
N THR A 323 -13.42 -18.83 9.47
CA THR A 323 -14.00 -19.98 10.17
C THR A 323 -13.73 -21.26 9.38
N VAL A 324 -13.27 -22.29 10.08
CA VAL A 324 -12.99 -23.62 9.54
C VAL A 324 -13.69 -24.67 10.38
N PHE A 325 -14.50 -25.50 9.73
CA PHE A 325 -15.14 -26.66 10.35
C PHE A 325 -15.24 -27.80 9.32
N SER A 326 -15.67 -28.97 9.75
CA SER A 326 -15.71 -30.15 8.89
C SER A 326 -16.74 -31.15 9.37
N THR A 327 -17.09 -32.11 8.52
CA THR A 327 -17.77 -33.33 8.98
C THR A 327 -16.90 -34.13 9.96
N ASN A 328 -17.53 -35.06 10.68
CA ASN A 328 -16.89 -35.83 11.75
C ASN A 328 -16.05 -37.02 11.27
N THR A 329 -15.84 -37.17 9.96
CA THR A 329 -14.93 -38.21 9.45
C THR A 329 -13.48 -37.90 9.85
N ILE A 330 -12.69 -38.97 10.04
CA ILE A 330 -11.28 -38.84 10.42
C ILE A 330 -10.51 -38.02 9.37
N ARG A 331 -10.76 -38.28 8.08
CA ARG A 331 -10.12 -37.56 6.95
C ARG A 331 -10.44 -36.06 6.98
N ALA A 332 -11.72 -35.69 7.09
CA ALA A 332 -12.12 -34.28 7.12
C ALA A 332 -11.59 -33.54 8.36
N ARG A 333 -11.58 -34.20 9.54
CA ARG A 333 -10.98 -33.65 10.76
C ARG A 333 -9.48 -33.37 10.61
N MET A 334 -8.72 -34.30 10.02
CA MET A 334 -7.29 -34.09 9.79
C MET A 334 -7.05 -32.92 8.84
N PHE A 335 -7.80 -32.86 7.73
CA PHE A 335 -7.66 -31.78 6.77
C PHE A 335 -8.04 -30.41 7.34
N ARG A 336 -9.13 -30.34 8.10
CA ARG A 336 -9.51 -29.13 8.87
C ARG A 336 -8.39 -28.69 9.81
N ASN A 337 -7.79 -29.62 10.55
CA ASN A 337 -6.71 -29.29 11.49
C ASN A 337 -5.44 -28.81 10.75
N PHE A 338 -5.13 -29.37 9.58
CA PHE A 338 -4.04 -28.90 8.72
C PHE A 338 -4.29 -27.48 8.20
N ILE A 339 -5.49 -27.19 7.68
CA ILE A 339 -5.88 -25.85 7.22
C ILE A 339 -5.82 -24.87 8.40
N TRP A 340 -6.34 -25.25 9.56
CA TRP A 340 -6.28 -24.43 10.76
C TRP A 340 -4.84 -24.14 11.20
N LEU A 341 -3.95 -25.13 11.20
CA LEU A 341 -2.54 -24.95 11.56
C LEU A 341 -1.88 -23.95 10.61
N LYS A 342 -2.09 -24.11 9.30
CA LYS A 342 -1.62 -23.20 8.26
C LYS A 342 -2.11 -21.77 8.50
N GLU A 343 -3.41 -21.58 8.75
CA GLU A 343 -3.99 -20.27 9.04
C GLU A 343 -3.49 -19.67 10.35
N MET A 344 -3.32 -20.46 11.41
CA MET A 344 -2.77 -19.98 12.68
C MET A 344 -1.34 -19.45 12.50
N VAL A 345 -0.50 -20.17 11.75
CA VAL A 345 0.87 -19.74 11.43
C VAL A 345 0.84 -18.46 10.60
N PHE A 346 0.06 -18.40 9.52
CA PHE A 346 -0.03 -17.19 8.70
C PHE A 346 -0.62 -16.00 9.46
N SER A 347 -1.59 -16.22 10.34
CA SER A 347 -2.19 -15.17 11.17
C SER A 347 -1.17 -14.58 12.12
N LYS A 348 -0.41 -15.44 12.83
CA LYS A 348 0.70 -14.98 13.70
C LYS A 348 1.76 -14.20 12.92
N ILE A 349 2.13 -14.67 11.73
CA ILE A 349 3.10 -13.98 10.87
C ILE A 349 2.57 -12.61 10.42
N ARG A 350 1.29 -12.53 9.99
CA ARG A 350 0.69 -11.30 9.47
C ARG A 350 0.44 -10.24 10.53
N LYS A 351 0.34 -10.61 11.82
CA LYS A 351 0.29 -9.65 12.93
C LYS A 351 1.61 -8.89 13.12
N HIS A 352 2.73 -9.46 12.70
CA HIS A 352 4.04 -8.83 12.80
C HIS A 352 4.34 -8.03 11.52
N TYR A 353 4.07 -6.72 11.57
CA TYR A 353 4.21 -5.82 10.42
C TYR A 353 5.59 -5.86 9.75
N SER A 354 6.66 -6.02 10.54
CA SER A 354 8.04 -6.15 10.04
C SER A 354 8.22 -7.34 9.10
N ILE A 355 7.61 -8.49 9.40
CA ILE A 355 7.68 -9.70 8.57
C ILE A 355 6.88 -9.51 7.28
N VAL A 356 5.72 -8.86 7.35
CA VAL A 356 4.92 -8.52 6.17
C VAL A 356 5.69 -7.59 5.23
N ILE A 357 6.32 -6.55 5.76
CA ILE A 357 7.20 -5.65 4.98
C ILE A 357 8.35 -6.44 4.36
N PHE A 358 9.03 -7.28 5.14
CA PHE A 358 10.13 -8.09 4.65
C PHE A 358 9.70 -8.95 3.47
N ARG A 359 8.56 -9.66 3.59
CA ARG A 359 8.00 -10.48 2.51
C ARG A 359 7.64 -9.65 1.28
N ARG A 360 7.00 -8.50 1.46
CA ARG A 360 6.58 -7.60 0.36
C ARG A 360 7.79 -6.98 -0.36
N ASN A 361 8.77 -6.46 0.39
CA ASN A 361 9.85 -5.64 -0.15
C ASN A 361 11.16 -6.39 -0.43
N LYS A 362 11.55 -7.38 0.39
CA LYS A 362 12.83 -8.09 0.23
C LYS A 362 12.67 -9.31 -0.68
N ILE A 363 11.68 -10.16 -0.42
CA ILE A 363 11.41 -11.33 -1.28
C ILE A 363 10.88 -10.90 -2.65
N GLY A 364 10.00 -9.89 -2.69
CA GLY A 364 9.52 -9.32 -3.95
C GLY A 364 10.66 -8.83 -4.85
N LYS A 365 11.61 -8.07 -4.29
CA LYS A 365 12.83 -7.67 -5.00
C LYS A 365 13.60 -8.90 -5.47
N LEU A 366 13.88 -9.86 -4.60
CA LEU A 366 14.63 -11.06 -4.96
C LEU A 366 13.99 -11.79 -6.16
N LYS A 367 12.67 -12.02 -6.14
CA LYS A 367 11.93 -12.63 -7.25
C LYS A 367 12.02 -11.81 -8.55
N TYR A 368 11.88 -10.49 -8.46
CA TYR A 368 12.03 -9.60 -9.62
C TYR A 368 13.40 -9.76 -10.27
N TYR A 369 14.48 -9.77 -9.47
CA TYR A 369 15.83 -9.95 -10.01
C TYR A 369 16.06 -11.36 -10.57
N LEU A 370 15.52 -12.40 -9.93
CA LEU A 370 15.56 -13.78 -10.44
C LEU A 370 14.82 -13.93 -11.78
N ARG A 371 13.74 -13.15 -11.99
CA ARG A 371 12.96 -13.17 -13.23
C ARG A 371 13.63 -12.40 -14.37
N ASN A 372 14.47 -11.41 -14.05
CA ASN A 372 15.00 -10.45 -15.02
C ASN A 372 16.50 -10.59 -15.31
N LYS A 373 17.22 -11.58 -14.77
CA LYS A 373 18.59 -11.91 -15.20
C LYS A 373 18.88 -13.41 -15.18
N GLY A 374 19.38 -13.89 -16.31
CA GLY A 374 20.15 -15.13 -16.42
C GLY A 374 21.58 -14.96 -15.87
N GLU A 375 22.10 -16.08 -15.37
CA GLU A 375 23.50 -16.40 -15.10
C GLU A 375 24.25 -15.80 -13.88
N PHE A 376 25.32 -16.53 -13.55
CA PHE A 376 26.02 -16.78 -12.28
C PHE A 376 26.56 -15.55 -11.51
N ASN A 377 26.54 -14.34 -12.09
CA ASN A 377 27.01 -13.10 -11.44
C ASN A 377 26.03 -12.53 -10.38
N PHE A 378 24.85 -13.14 -10.25
CA PHE A 378 23.78 -12.74 -9.32
C PHE A 378 24.14 -12.83 -7.83
N TRP A 379 24.83 -13.89 -7.41
CA TRP A 379 25.17 -14.08 -5.99
C TRP A 379 26.24 -13.10 -5.52
N LYS A 380 27.22 -12.77 -6.36
CA LYS A 380 28.28 -11.81 -6.06
C LYS A 380 27.73 -10.40 -5.89
N ASP A 381 26.77 -10.00 -6.72
CA ASP A 381 26.08 -8.70 -6.65
C ASP A 381 25.14 -8.59 -5.44
N ILE A 382 24.38 -9.65 -5.14
CA ILE A 382 23.57 -9.72 -3.91
C ILE A 382 24.44 -9.68 -2.65
N TRP A 383 25.54 -10.42 -2.63
CA TRP A 383 26.45 -10.41 -1.50
C TRP A 383 27.08 -9.02 -1.35
N LYS A 384 27.67 -8.45 -2.39
CA LYS A 384 28.39 -7.16 -2.33
C LYS A 384 27.48 -5.95 -2.09
N ASN A 385 26.34 -5.87 -2.77
CA ASN A 385 25.50 -4.66 -2.77
C ASN A 385 24.29 -4.74 -1.83
N ARG A 386 23.96 -5.92 -1.25
CA ARG A 386 22.75 -6.08 -0.42
C ARG A 386 22.92 -6.83 0.89
N LEU A 387 23.70 -7.90 0.94
CA LEU A 387 23.94 -8.65 2.18
C LEU A 387 25.15 -8.10 2.95
N GLN A 388 26.23 -7.74 2.25
CA GLN A 388 27.41 -7.12 2.84
C GLN A 388 27.05 -5.86 3.62
N PRO A 389 26.23 -4.90 3.14
CA PRO A 389 25.85 -3.74 3.98
C PRO A 389 25.00 -4.08 5.22
N ILE A 390 24.41 -5.28 5.29
CA ILE A 390 23.69 -5.78 6.46
C ILE A 390 24.67 -6.40 7.48
N VAL A 391 25.73 -7.05 6.98
CA VAL A 391 26.77 -7.72 7.77
C VAL A 391 27.86 -6.73 8.21
N TYR A 392 28.37 -5.93 7.28
CA TYR A 392 29.43 -4.95 7.43
C TYR A 392 29.36 -3.85 6.35
N GLU A 393 29.12 -2.60 6.74
CA GLU A 393 29.25 -1.40 5.89
C GLU A 393 30.22 -0.43 6.55
N ARG A 394 31.12 0.20 5.80
CA ARG A 394 31.98 1.29 6.30
C ARG A 394 32.07 2.40 5.28
N LYS A 395 31.79 3.63 5.70
CA LYS A 395 31.89 4.84 4.89
C LYS A 395 32.64 5.92 5.66
N GLN A 396 33.45 6.70 4.97
CA GLN A 396 34.20 7.80 5.57
C GLN A 396 34.12 9.03 4.68
N TYR A 397 33.72 10.14 5.27
CA TYR A 397 33.61 11.43 4.62
C TYR A 397 34.49 12.44 5.35
N LEU A 398 35.10 13.33 4.59
CA LEU A 398 35.82 14.49 5.10
C LEU A 398 34.94 15.71 4.87
N ILE A 399 34.79 16.54 5.91
CA ILE A 399 34.12 17.83 5.83
C ILE A 399 35.18 18.90 5.67
N ALA A 400 35.13 19.61 4.54
CA ALA A 400 36.08 20.65 4.21
C ALA A 400 35.39 22.01 4.22
N LYS A 401 36.10 23.02 4.70
CA LYS A 401 35.59 24.37 4.91
C LYS A 401 36.52 25.40 4.26
N LEU A 402 35.93 26.30 3.48
CA LEU A 402 36.57 27.48 2.91
C LEU A 402 36.08 28.73 3.64
N THR A 403 37.00 29.67 3.91
CA THR A 403 36.67 31.02 4.37
C THR A 403 36.75 31.96 3.17
N VAL A 404 35.67 32.68 2.89
CA VAL A 404 35.58 33.53 1.70
C VAL A 404 36.28 34.87 1.97
N SER A 405 37.30 35.22 1.19
CA SER A 405 38.08 36.45 1.33
C SER A 405 38.06 37.37 0.10
N GLU A 406 37.95 36.85 -1.13
CA GLU A 406 37.87 37.66 -2.36
C GLU A 406 36.89 37.04 -3.39
N MET A 407 36.10 37.89 -4.06
CA MET A 407 35.17 37.48 -5.13
C MET A 407 35.94 37.25 -6.43
N LYS A 408 35.91 36.02 -6.96
CA LYS A 408 36.43 35.70 -8.29
C LYS A 408 35.29 35.56 -9.28
N LEU A 409 35.32 36.36 -10.37
CA LEU A 409 34.52 36.28 -11.60
C LEU A 409 33.01 36.06 -11.40
N ASP A 410 32.23 36.17 -12.48
CA ASP A 410 30.78 35.89 -12.43
C ASP A 410 30.51 34.68 -13.32
N SER A 411 30.31 33.51 -12.70
CA SER A 411 29.90 32.28 -13.38
C SER A 411 28.38 32.14 -13.33
N HIS A 412 27.77 31.75 -14.45
CA HIS A 412 26.32 31.62 -14.56
C HIS A 412 25.87 30.15 -14.44
N PHE A 413 24.94 29.88 -13.53
CA PHE A 413 24.24 28.60 -13.44
C PHE A 413 22.73 28.82 -13.40
N GLU A 414 21.98 27.90 -14.01
CA GLU A 414 20.53 27.92 -13.96
C GLU A 414 20.01 27.14 -12.75
N GLN A 415 18.97 27.65 -12.09
CA GLN A 415 18.35 26.98 -10.96
C GLN A 415 17.36 25.92 -11.41
N ILE A 416 17.41 24.72 -10.82
CA ILE A 416 16.39 23.69 -11.02
C ILE A 416 15.07 24.18 -10.44
N THR A 417 14.08 24.37 -11.31
CA THR A 417 12.71 24.70 -10.91
C THR A 417 11.92 23.45 -10.52
N ALA A 418 10.79 23.64 -9.83
CA ALA A 418 9.88 22.54 -9.53
C ALA A 418 9.35 21.88 -10.82
N GLU A 419 9.02 22.67 -11.85
CA GLU A 419 8.54 22.16 -13.14
C GLU A 419 9.58 21.27 -13.84
N MET A 420 10.85 21.68 -13.83
CA MET A 420 11.94 20.88 -14.37
C MET A 420 12.11 19.58 -13.58
N ALA A 421 12.11 19.66 -12.24
CA ALA A 421 12.20 18.49 -11.38
C ALA A 421 11.03 17.49 -11.63
N LEU A 422 9.85 17.99 -11.98
CA LEU A 422 8.70 17.16 -12.30
C LEU A 422 8.77 16.55 -13.71
N SER A 423 9.39 17.21 -14.68
CA SER A 423 9.50 16.71 -16.06
C SER A 423 10.63 15.70 -16.27
N MET A 424 11.57 15.58 -15.31
CA MET A 424 12.65 14.60 -15.32
C MET A 424 12.15 13.14 -15.31
N LYS A 425 12.67 12.34 -16.24
CA LYS A 425 12.41 10.88 -16.30
C LYS A 425 13.42 10.08 -15.47
N ASP A 426 14.69 10.46 -15.55
CA ASP A 426 15.78 9.85 -14.81
C ASP A 426 16.06 10.61 -13.52
N GLN A 427 16.47 9.90 -12.46
CA GLN A 427 16.83 10.47 -11.15
C GLN A 427 15.76 11.35 -10.46
N ARG A 428 14.55 11.45 -11.01
CA ARG A 428 13.45 12.27 -10.49
C ARG A 428 13.26 12.12 -8.99
N LYS A 429 13.23 10.87 -8.50
CA LYS A 429 13.12 10.56 -7.07
C LYS A 429 14.22 11.20 -6.22
N GLU A 430 15.46 11.19 -6.69
CA GLU A 430 16.61 11.73 -5.97
C GLU A 430 16.59 13.25 -5.95
N ILE A 431 16.28 13.87 -7.09
CA ILE A 431 16.04 15.31 -7.23
C ILE A 431 14.94 15.77 -6.27
N LEU A 432 13.78 15.11 -6.30
CA LEU A 432 12.64 15.41 -5.42
C LEU A 432 12.99 15.24 -3.94
N GLN A 433 13.83 14.26 -3.60
CA GLN A 433 14.34 14.05 -2.23
C GLN A 433 15.26 15.19 -1.77
N LYS A 434 16.13 15.71 -2.64
CA LYS A 434 17.01 16.86 -2.36
C LYS A 434 16.19 18.14 -2.18
N ILE A 435 15.25 18.42 -3.08
CA ILE A 435 14.32 19.56 -2.96
C ILE A 435 13.52 19.46 -1.66
N TYR A 436 12.95 18.28 -1.35
CA TYR A 436 12.26 18.07 -0.07
C TYR A 436 13.18 18.36 1.12
N ASN A 437 14.45 18.00 1.05
CA ASN A 437 15.44 18.24 2.11
C ASN A 437 15.89 19.71 2.20
N GLY A 438 15.37 20.60 1.36
CA GLY A 438 15.63 22.04 1.38
C GLY A 438 16.89 22.44 0.61
N TYR A 439 17.31 21.64 -0.37
CA TYR A 439 18.40 22.01 -1.27
C TYR A 439 17.88 22.79 -2.48
N ASN A 440 18.65 23.77 -2.92
CA ASN A 440 18.52 24.42 -4.22
C ASN A 440 19.52 23.79 -5.18
N GLY A 441 19.05 23.27 -6.31
CA GLY A 441 19.91 22.65 -7.33
C GLY A 441 20.26 23.64 -8.43
N TYR A 442 21.49 23.56 -8.95
CA TYR A 442 22.02 24.43 -10.00
C TYR A 442 22.81 23.63 -11.02
N TYR A 443 22.71 23.96 -12.31
CA TYR A 443 23.39 23.26 -13.41
C TYR A 443 23.90 24.24 -14.46
N ALA A 444 24.96 23.86 -15.19
CA ALA A 444 25.48 24.65 -16.31
C ALA A 444 24.98 24.13 -17.66
N THR A 445 25.08 22.83 -17.89
CA THR A 445 24.76 22.19 -19.19
C THR A 445 23.59 21.23 -19.08
N GLU A 446 23.68 20.27 -18.15
CA GLU A 446 22.67 19.22 -17.97
C GLU A 446 22.21 19.15 -16.51
N VAL A 447 20.90 19.04 -16.30
CA VAL A 447 20.27 18.93 -14.97
C VAL A 447 20.80 17.74 -14.16
N ASN A 448 21.19 16.64 -14.83
CA ASN A 448 21.75 15.46 -14.17
C ASN A 448 23.11 15.72 -13.51
N ASN A 449 23.82 16.75 -13.96
CA ASN A 449 25.12 17.17 -13.41
C ASN A 449 24.97 18.30 -12.38
N ALA A 450 23.75 18.56 -11.90
CA ALA A 450 23.54 19.65 -10.96
C ALA A 450 24.27 19.46 -9.63
N PHE A 451 24.82 20.54 -9.09
CA PHE A 451 25.25 20.65 -7.70
C PHE A 451 24.13 21.24 -6.84
N TRP A 452 24.21 21.02 -5.51
CA TRP A 452 23.11 21.31 -4.61
C TRP A 452 23.56 22.11 -3.40
N VAL A 453 22.91 23.26 -3.17
CA VAL A 453 23.22 24.19 -2.08
C VAL A 453 22.18 24.08 -0.97
N ASN A 454 22.62 24.06 0.29
CA ASN A 454 21.77 24.14 1.47
C ASN A 454 22.31 25.19 2.45
N GLU A 455 21.46 26.13 2.84
CA GLU A 455 21.84 27.24 3.75
C GLU A 455 21.69 26.88 5.23
N ASN A 456 21.06 25.75 5.54
CA ASN A 456 20.64 25.43 6.90
C ASN A 456 21.38 24.24 7.49
N VAL A 457 21.66 23.21 6.70
CA VAL A 457 22.19 21.94 7.20
C VAL A 457 23.19 21.28 6.27
N ILE A 458 24.18 20.60 6.87
CA ILE A 458 24.91 19.51 6.23
C ILE A 458 24.05 18.26 6.37
N ARG A 459 23.72 17.59 5.27
CA ARG A 459 22.92 16.36 5.30
C ARG A 459 23.54 15.28 4.43
N LEU A 460 24.00 14.21 5.08
CA LEU A 460 24.54 13.00 4.48
C LEU A 460 23.61 11.83 4.78
N ASP A 461 22.59 11.66 3.92
CA ASP A 461 21.49 10.71 4.14
C ASP A 461 21.96 9.26 4.21
N ASP A 462 23.06 8.92 3.54
CA ASP A 462 23.57 7.56 3.41
C ASP A 462 24.39 7.10 4.64
N ILE A 463 24.75 8.04 5.52
CA ILE A 463 25.31 7.80 6.86
C ILE A 463 24.42 8.36 7.98
N GLU A 464 23.21 8.83 7.65
CA GLU A 464 22.19 9.35 8.57
C GLU A 464 22.67 10.55 9.42
N VAL A 465 23.53 11.41 8.86
CA VAL A 465 24.03 12.62 9.53
C VAL A 465 23.28 13.86 9.06
N VAL A 466 22.83 14.68 10.02
CA VAL A 466 22.26 16.01 9.78
C VAL A 466 22.82 16.98 10.82
N GLU A 467 23.52 18.00 10.39
CA GLU A 467 24.12 19.02 11.26
C GLU A 467 23.70 20.42 10.84
N ASN A 468 23.35 21.27 11.81
CA ASN A 468 22.99 22.66 11.53
C ASN A 468 24.23 23.48 11.19
N LEU A 469 24.12 24.29 10.14
CA LEU A 469 25.15 25.24 9.75
C LEU A 469 25.19 26.45 10.68
N LYS A 470 26.38 27.02 10.85
CA LYS A 470 26.55 28.31 11.52
C LYS A 470 26.02 29.44 10.63
N LYS A 471 25.75 30.61 11.23
CA LYS A 471 25.32 31.79 10.47
C LYS A 471 26.31 32.14 9.36
N LYS A 472 25.77 32.53 8.19
CA LYS A 472 26.54 32.83 6.97
C LYS A 472 27.42 31.67 6.50
N THR A 473 27.02 30.44 6.78
CA THR A 473 27.64 29.24 6.22
C THR A 473 26.65 28.55 5.29
N ILE A 474 27.13 28.08 4.16
CA ILE A 474 26.37 27.24 3.25
C ILE A 474 27.06 25.89 3.06
N TYR A 475 26.29 24.89 2.66
CA TYR A 475 26.79 23.57 2.31
C TYR A 475 26.53 23.28 0.84
N ILE A 476 27.56 22.80 0.12
CA ILE A 476 27.46 22.37 -1.27
C ILE A 476 27.66 20.86 -1.35
N ARG A 477 26.73 20.19 -2.04
CA ARG A 477 26.73 18.76 -2.31
C ARG A 477 26.84 18.52 -3.81
N ASP A 478 27.47 17.40 -4.18
CA ASP A 478 27.70 16.99 -5.57
C ASP A 478 28.43 18.08 -6.36
N TRP A 479 29.38 18.75 -5.69
CA TRP A 479 30.21 19.82 -6.26
C TRP A 479 31.18 19.27 -7.30
N GLU A 480 31.44 17.96 -7.28
CA GLU A 480 32.29 17.25 -8.23
C GLU A 480 31.70 17.15 -9.64
N ASN A 481 30.41 17.47 -9.80
CA ASN A 481 29.70 17.35 -11.09
C ASN A 481 30.01 18.50 -12.07
N GLU A 482 30.46 19.65 -11.56
CA GLU A 482 30.75 20.85 -12.34
C GLU A 482 32.15 21.39 -11.95
N ASN A 483 32.62 22.44 -12.62
CA ASN A 483 33.90 23.07 -12.27
C ASN A 483 33.80 23.77 -10.90
N LEU A 484 34.61 23.33 -9.93
CA LEU A 484 34.58 23.87 -8.56
C LEU A 484 34.83 25.39 -8.52
N ASP A 485 35.76 25.92 -9.32
CA ASP A 485 36.05 27.37 -9.34
C ASP A 485 34.82 28.18 -9.78
N GLU A 486 34.11 27.70 -10.80
CA GLU A 486 32.88 28.32 -11.30
C GLU A 486 31.75 28.23 -10.26
N ILE A 487 31.58 27.06 -9.62
CA ILE A 487 30.62 26.88 -8.53
C ILE A 487 30.90 27.88 -7.40
N LEU A 488 32.15 27.98 -6.96
CA LEU A 488 32.54 28.89 -5.88
C LEU A 488 32.28 30.34 -6.24
N SER A 489 32.61 30.76 -7.46
CA SER A 489 32.31 32.08 -8.01
C SER A 489 30.81 32.39 -7.92
N PHE A 490 29.97 31.55 -8.55
CA PHE A 490 28.52 31.71 -8.57
C PHE A 490 27.91 31.78 -7.16
N VAL A 491 28.32 30.86 -6.31
CA VAL A 491 27.78 30.72 -4.95
C VAL A 491 28.17 31.91 -4.08
N GLN A 492 29.38 32.45 -4.23
CA GLN A 492 29.81 33.65 -3.51
C GLN A 492 28.99 34.88 -3.88
N VAL A 493 28.68 35.06 -5.18
CA VAL A 493 27.85 36.16 -5.67
C VAL A 493 26.40 36.01 -5.20
N THR A 494 25.84 34.81 -5.36
CA THR A 494 24.41 34.52 -5.12
C THR A 494 24.04 34.49 -3.64
N TYR A 495 24.84 33.81 -2.81
CA TYR A 495 24.51 33.57 -1.40
C TYR A 495 25.29 34.45 -0.41
N ARG A 496 26.38 35.08 -0.87
CA ARG A 496 27.29 35.91 -0.04
C ARG A 496 27.67 35.26 1.30
N PRO A 497 28.08 33.97 1.32
CA PRO A 497 28.43 33.28 2.55
C PRO A 497 29.77 33.79 3.11
N LYS A 498 29.94 33.71 4.43
CA LYS A 498 31.24 33.85 5.09
C LYS A 498 32.06 32.56 4.97
N TYR A 499 31.38 31.41 4.99
CA TYR A 499 32.00 30.10 4.93
C TYR A 499 31.27 29.18 3.95
N ILE A 500 32.04 28.43 3.16
CA ILE A 500 31.52 27.40 2.27
C ILE A 500 31.97 26.05 2.83
N VAL A 501 31.04 25.13 3.00
CA VAL A 501 31.33 23.78 3.48
C VAL A 501 30.97 22.79 2.38
N VAL A 502 31.84 21.82 2.18
CA VAL A 502 31.63 20.70 1.26
C VAL A 502 32.02 19.40 1.95
N HIS A 503 31.73 18.28 1.30
CA HIS A 503 32.20 16.98 1.74
C HIS A 503 32.85 16.25 0.58
N ALA A 504 33.80 15.39 0.89
CA ALA A 504 34.39 14.45 -0.06
C ALA A 504 34.49 13.06 0.56
N ASN A 505 34.39 12.03 -0.28
CA ASN A 505 34.71 10.68 0.15
C ASN A 505 36.20 10.61 0.52
N LYS A 506 36.53 10.10 1.72
CA LYS A 506 37.92 10.01 2.19
C LYS A 506 38.84 9.24 1.23
N PHE A 507 38.27 8.30 0.47
CA PHE A 507 39.03 7.47 -0.46
C PHE A 507 39.19 8.10 -1.86
N ASP A 508 38.47 9.19 -2.14
CA ASP A 508 38.61 9.93 -3.39
C ASP A 508 39.74 10.96 -3.29
N LYS A 509 40.96 10.49 -3.55
CA LYS A 509 42.16 11.33 -3.51
C LYS A 509 42.13 12.47 -4.53
N LYS A 510 41.39 12.33 -5.65
CA LYS A 510 41.29 13.38 -6.65
C LYS A 510 40.51 14.55 -6.08
N SER A 511 39.31 14.29 -5.56
CA SER A 511 38.47 15.29 -4.94
C SER A 511 39.14 15.97 -3.75
N ILE A 512 39.86 15.21 -2.91
CA ILE A 512 40.63 15.80 -1.79
C ILE A 512 41.70 16.77 -2.27
N ARG A 513 42.47 16.42 -3.32
CA ARG A 513 43.49 17.32 -3.89
C ARG A 513 42.86 18.57 -4.48
N THR A 514 41.73 18.43 -5.18
CA THR A 514 40.97 19.57 -5.73
C THR A 514 40.48 20.52 -4.64
N LEU A 515 40.03 20.00 -3.49
CA LEU A 515 39.65 20.83 -2.36
C LEU A 515 40.87 21.57 -1.78
N GLN A 516 41.99 20.86 -1.56
CA GLN A 516 43.22 21.45 -1.03
C GLN A 516 43.82 22.52 -1.95
N SER A 517 43.74 22.34 -3.27
CA SER A 517 44.22 23.35 -4.24
C SER A 517 43.32 24.59 -4.31
N ASN A 518 42.13 24.52 -3.73
CA ASN A 518 41.14 25.60 -3.66
C ASN A 518 40.98 26.14 -2.23
N ASP A 519 42.05 26.07 -1.43
CA ASP A 519 42.15 26.62 -0.08
C ASP A 519 41.13 26.07 0.94
N PHE A 520 40.48 24.93 0.64
CA PHE A 520 39.63 24.27 1.63
C PHE A 520 40.47 23.61 2.71
N ILE A 521 40.12 23.89 3.96
CA ILE A 521 40.69 23.24 5.14
C ILE A 521 39.80 22.08 5.55
N ILE A 522 40.36 20.88 5.69
CA ILE A 522 39.62 19.74 6.25
C ILE A 522 39.46 20.00 7.74
N THR A 523 38.20 20.01 8.20
CA THR A 523 37.86 20.36 9.59
C THR A 523 37.39 19.15 10.38
N GLU A 524 36.75 18.18 9.71
CA GLU A 524 36.16 17.05 10.39
C GLU A 524 36.23 15.78 9.53
N ARG A 525 36.30 14.66 10.22
CA ARG A 525 36.20 13.32 9.65
C ARG A 525 34.98 12.61 10.22
N LEU A 526 34.05 12.25 9.34
CA LEU A 526 32.90 11.44 9.66
C LEU A 526 33.16 9.99 9.26
N SER A 527 33.05 9.07 10.21
CA SER A 527 33.20 7.64 10.00
C SER A 527 31.94 6.90 10.40
N TYR A 528 31.32 6.26 9.44
CA TYR A 528 30.16 5.41 9.65
C TYR A 528 30.57 3.94 9.52
N SER A 529 30.11 3.11 10.46
CA SER A 529 30.14 1.67 10.32
C SER A 529 28.82 1.03 10.73
N ARG A 530 28.45 -0.04 10.04
CA ARG A 530 27.33 -0.91 10.40
C ARG A 530 27.84 -2.34 10.48
N ILE A 531 27.70 -2.99 11.63
CA ILE A 531 28.09 -4.38 11.84
C ILE A 531 26.89 -5.14 12.40
N LEU A 532 26.43 -6.17 11.69
CA LEU A 532 25.23 -6.95 12.06
C LEU A 532 24.03 -6.07 12.43
N GLY A 533 23.79 -5.01 11.66
CA GLY A 533 22.72 -4.04 11.89
C GLY A 533 22.98 -3.00 13.00
N LYS A 534 23.99 -3.16 13.85
CA LYS A 534 24.40 -2.13 14.82
C LYS A 534 25.18 -1.03 14.11
N LYS A 535 24.69 0.20 14.19
CA LYS A 535 25.30 1.38 13.56
C LYS A 535 26.20 2.12 14.55
N LYS A 536 27.32 2.63 14.08
CA LYS A 536 28.21 3.52 14.82
C LYS A 536 28.65 4.66 13.91
N ILE A 537 28.44 5.88 14.36
CA ILE A 537 28.95 7.10 13.73
C ILE A 537 30.01 7.66 14.66
N LYS A 538 31.18 7.97 14.12
CA LYS A 538 32.25 8.70 14.81
C LYS A 538 32.51 9.99 14.07
N LYS A 539 32.59 11.07 14.83
CA LYS A 539 33.01 12.39 14.38
C LYS A 539 34.33 12.71 15.05
N GLU A 540 35.33 13.06 14.25
CA GLU A 540 36.66 13.42 14.73
C GLU A 540 37.00 14.78 14.13
N VAL A 541 37.35 15.75 14.97
CA VAL A 541 37.81 17.06 14.52
C VAL A 541 39.25 16.90 14.05
N GLU A 542 39.54 17.32 12.83
CA GLU A 542 40.93 17.38 12.35
C GLU A 542 41.49 18.75 12.78
N ASN A 543 42.54 18.71 13.60
CA ASN A 543 43.22 19.90 14.15
C ASN A 543 44.15 20.52 13.12
#